data_AF-A0A957DF10-F1
#
_entry.id   AF-A0A957DF10-F1
#
_cell.length_a   1.000
_cell.length_b   1.000
_cell.length_c   1.000
_cell.angle_alpha   90.00
_cell.angle_beta   90.00
_cell.angle_gamma   90.00
#
_symmetry.space_group_name_H-M   'P 1'
#
loop_
_entity.id
_entity.type
_entity.pdbx_description
1 polymer ?
#
loop_
_entity_poly.entity_id
_entity_poly.type
_entity_poly.pdbx_seq_one_letter_code
_entity_poly.pdbx_strand_id
1 'polypeptide(L)'
;MTELITPPPAAPQPVAPATDRPSPQSRLWTAALVIDWEKALYLLFIALAFITRFWGLGDRVMSHDESLHTQYSYQYYIGDGYEHTPLMHGPFLFHATAFSYWLFGAANDFTARVPVALLGVLLVFIPYFLRDWIGRKGALFASFLFLISPYITYYSRYIRHDIYIIIWAMIVVIAMWYYMRQRQEKYLYWFAAGVALMFCTKEVSFIYVAIFGSFLVMRLAVLLWTSDWFRDALPKLSQAAILLGVAILLLGAGFGGKYITGREVASQAVPTESSSGFAANPNEAQPAADTG
;
A
#
# COMPACT_ATOMS: atom_id res chain seq x y z
N MET A 1 -40.37 2.53 85.65
CA MET A 1 -40.72 1.65 84.51
C MET A 1 -40.18 2.30 83.25
N THR A 2 -39.16 1.64 82.69
CA THR A 2 -38.76 1.62 81.27
C THR A 2 -38.25 2.90 80.59
N GLU A 3 -36.97 2.83 80.24
CA GLU A 3 -36.20 3.71 79.35
C GLU A 3 -36.89 3.98 78.00
N LEU A 4 -36.65 5.18 77.46
CA LEU A 4 -36.51 5.42 76.03
C LEU A 4 -35.33 6.39 75.82
N ILE A 5 -34.12 5.82 75.79
CA ILE A 5 -32.92 6.53 75.31
C ILE A 5 -32.99 6.50 73.79
N THR A 6 -33.39 7.62 73.18
CA THR A 6 -33.21 7.82 71.73
C THR A 6 -31.77 8.25 71.48
N PRO A 7 -31.01 7.56 70.59
CA PRO A 7 -29.67 8.03 70.24
C PRO A 7 -29.74 9.37 69.48
N PRO A 8 -28.73 10.24 69.59
CA PRO A 8 -28.70 11.51 68.89
C PRO A 8 -28.67 11.29 67.36
N PRO A 9 -29.22 12.23 66.57
CA PRO A 9 -29.27 12.09 65.11
C PRO A 9 -27.86 11.96 64.54
N ALA A 10 -27.65 10.96 63.68
CA ALA A 10 -26.39 10.72 63.01
C ALA A 10 -25.96 11.98 62.23
N ALA A 11 -24.69 12.37 62.39
CA ALA A 11 -24.12 13.50 61.66
C ALA A 11 -24.31 13.30 60.14
N PRO A 12 -24.65 14.36 59.38
CA PRO A 12 -24.82 14.25 57.95
C PRO A 12 -23.53 13.73 57.31
N GLN A 13 -23.63 12.57 56.66
CA GLN A 13 -22.55 11.97 55.88
C GLN A 13 -22.10 12.98 54.81
N PRO A 14 -20.79 13.19 54.58
CA PRO A 14 -20.33 14.03 53.49
C PRO A 14 -20.86 13.48 52.17
N VAL A 15 -21.74 14.23 51.51
CA VAL A 15 -22.18 13.90 50.15
C VAL A 15 -20.96 14.02 49.26
N ALA A 16 -20.42 12.87 48.84
CA ALA A 16 -19.35 12.85 47.85
C ALA A 16 -19.81 13.64 46.62
N PRO A 17 -19.01 14.59 46.09
CA PRO A 17 -19.42 15.35 44.92
C PRO A 17 -19.69 14.37 43.79
N ALA A 18 -20.93 14.37 43.28
CA ALA A 18 -21.31 13.57 42.13
C ALA A 18 -20.34 13.90 40.98
N THR A 19 -19.41 13.00 40.70
CA THR A 19 -18.51 13.12 39.57
C THR A 19 -19.29 12.73 38.32
N ASP A 20 -20.25 13.58 37.94
CA ASP A 20 -21.06 13.44 36.73
C ASP A 20 -20.27 13.90 35.50
N ARG A 21 -18.98 13.51 35.45
CA ARG A 21 -18.12 13.78 34.31
C ARG A 21 -18.39 12.66 33.32
N PRO A 22 -18.99 12.94 32.15
CA PRO A 22 -19.25 11.93 31.15
C PRO A 22 -17.95 11.20 30.81
N SER A 23 -18.01 9.87 30.73
CA SER A 23 -16.86 9.02 30.43
C SER A 23 -16.20 9.45 29.11
N PRO A 24 -14.89 9.24 28.93
CA PRO A 24 -14.21 9.62 27.68
C PRO A 24 -14.88 9.02 26.44
N GLN A 25 -15.45 7.82 26.58
CA GLN A 25 -16.20 7.16 25.52
C GLN A 25 -17.52 7.91 25.23
N SER A 26 -18.32 8.26 26.24
CA SER A 26 -19.58 8.97 26.01
C SER A 26 -19.38 10.35 25.38
N ARG A 27 -18.25 11.00 25.66
CA ARG A 27 -17.80 12.24 24.99
C ARG A 27 -17.45 12.03 23.52
N LEU A 28 -16.81 10.91 23.17
CA LEU A 28 -16.49 10.57 21.78
C LEU A 28 -17.77 10.28 20.97
N TRP A 29 -18.72 9.53 21.56
CA TRP A 29 -20.02 9.26 20.92
C TRP A 29 -20.84 10.53 20.73
N THR A 30 -20.95 11.38 21.74
CA THR A 30 -21.68 12.65 21.63
C THR A 30 -21.01 13.62 20.63
N ALA A 31 -19.68 13.73 20.63
CA ALA A 31 -18.96 14.55 19.64
C ALA A 31 -19.05 13.99 18.19
N ALA A 32 -19.15 12.67 18.04
CA ALA A 32 -19.40 12.04 16.75
C ALA A 32 -20.83 12.28 16.25
N LEU A 33 -21.82 12.28 17.16
CA LEU A 33 -23.24 12.45 16.86
C LEU A 33 -23.66 13.91 16.58
N VAL A 34 -22.90 14.91 17.04
CA VAL A 34 -23.15 16.30 16.65
C VAL A 34 -22.70 16.48 15.20
N ILE A 35 -23.68 16.46 14.29
CA ILE A 35 -23.49 16.74 12.87
C ILE A 35 -23.33 18.26 12.70
N ASP A 36 -22.09 18.69 12.43
CA ASP A 36 -21.83 20.04 11.95
C ASP A 36 -22.09 20.13 10.44
N TRP A 37 -22.14 21.35 9.90
CA TRP A 37 -22.38 21.59 8.47
C TRP A 37 -21.32 20.93 7.57
N GLU A 38 -20.07 20.80 8.05
CA GLU A 38 -18.98 20.16 7.31
C GLU A 38 -19.25 18.65 7.16
N LYS A 39 -19.54 17.96 8.27
CA LYS A 39 -19.94 16.54 8.28
C LYS A 39 -21.20 16.32 7.47
N ALA A 40 -22.19 17.21 7.55
CA ALA A 40 -23.41 17.12 6.75
C ALA A 40 -23.11 17.14 5.25
N LEU A 41 -22.20 18.01 4.80
CA LEU A 41 -21.76 18.04 3.40
C LEU A 41 -20.99 16.79 2.99
N TYR A 42 -20.11 16.26 3.85
CA TYR A 42 -19.44 14.99 3.55
C TYR A 42 -20.42 13.82 3.46
N LEU A 43 -21.40 13.74 4.36
CA LEU A 43 -22.46 12.73 4.30
C LEU A 43 -23.30 12.86 3.02
N LEU A 44 -23.62 14.10 2.62
CA LEU A 44 -24.29 14.36 1.35
C LEU A 44 -23.43 13.88 0.16
N PHE A 45 -22.14 14.20 0.13
CA PHE A 45 -21.25 13.74 -0.94
C PHE A 45 -21.11 12.22 -0.97
N ILE A 46 -21.03 11.56 0.18
CA ILE A 46 -21.01 10.10 0.25
C ILE A 46 -22.32 9.51 -0.28
N ALA A 47 -23.48 10.05 0.12
CA ALA A 47 -24.77 9.61 -0.36
C ALA A 47 -24.91 9.77 -1.88
N LEU A 48 -24.53 10.94 -2.42
CA LEU A 48 -24.50 11.19 -3.85
C LEU A 48 -23.50 10.27 -4.56
N ALA A 49 -22.36 9.98 -3.93
CA ALA A 49 -21.39 9.02 -4.47
C ALA A 49 -21.95 7.60 -4.51
N PHE A 50 -22.64 7.15 -3.47
CA PHE A 50 -23.34 5.87 -3.53
C PHE A 50 -24.33 5.83 -4.70
N ILE A 51 -25.16 6.87 -4.85
CA ILE A 51 -26.13 6.95 -5.94
C ILE A 51 -25.40 6.86 -7.30
N THR A 52 -24.44 7.72 -7.60
CA THR A 52 -23.87 7.75 -8.96
C THR A 52 -22.96 6.56 -9.27
N ARG A 53 -22.40 5.89 -8.25
CA ARG A 53 -21.53 4.72 -8.43
C ARG A 53 -22.34 3.43 -8.52
N PHE A 54 -23.45 3.30 -7.78
CA PHE A 54 -24.25 2.08 -7.75
C PHE A 54 -25.47 2.09 -8.66
N TRP A 55 -25.99 3.27 -9.03
CA TRP A 55 -27.16 3.37 -9.92
C TRP A 55 -26.86 2.78 -11.30
N GLY A 56 -27.57 1.71 -11.66
CA GLY A 56 -27.39 1.00 -12.92
C GLY A 56 -26.00 0.35 -13.06
N LEU A 57 -25.36 -0.05 -11.95
CA LEU A 57 -24.00 -0.61 -11.97
C LEU A 57 -23.92 -1.94 -12.74
N GLY A 58 -25.01 -2.72 -12.76
CA GLY A 58 -25.12 -3.97 -13.49
C GLY A 58 -25.71 -3.85 -14.90
N ASP A 59 -26.15 -2.66 -15.33
CA ASP A 59 -26.94 -2.52 -16.57
C ASP A 59 -26.10 -2.75 -17.84
N ARG A 60 -24.78 -2.54 -17.73
CA ARG A 60 -23.83 -2.73 -18.84
C ARG A 60 -23.14 -4.09 -18.74
N VAL A 61 -23.17 -4.84 -19.84
CA VAL A 61 -22.39 -6.06 -20.01
C VAL A 61 -20.88 -5.84 -19.81
N MET A 62 -20.18 -6.85 -19.33
CA MET A 62 -18.72 -6.81 -19.18
C MET A 62 -18.03 -6.48 -20.51
N SER A 63 -17.12 -5.52 -20.47
CA SER A 63 -16.27 -5.21 -21.63
C SER A 63 -15.17 -6.27 -21.80
N HIS A 64 -14.43 -6.17 -22.91
CA HIS A 64 -13.27 -7.03 -23.14
C HIS A 64 -12.26 -6.96 -21.98
N ASP A 65 -11.91 -5.78 -21.48
CA ASP A 65 -10.94 -5.65 -20.39
C ASP A 65 -11.49 -6.14 -19.04
N GLU A 66 -12.81 -6.14 -18.83
CA GLU A 66 -13.43 -6.62 -17.60
C GLU A 66 -13.61 -8.15 -17.60
N SER A 67 -13.68 -8.76 -18.78
CA SER A 67 -14.03 -10.18 -18.95
C SER A 67 -13.03 -11.12 -18.27
N LEU A 68 -11.73 -10.87 -18.41
CA LEU A 68 -10.70 -11.71 -17.79
C LEU A 68 -10.67 -11.53 -16.27
N HIS A 69 -10.87 -10.30 -15.79
CA HIS A 69 -10.98 -10.01 -14.36
C HIS A 69 -12.16 -10.74 -13.72
N THR A 70 -13.32 -10.70 -14.38
CA THR A 70 -14.53 -11.37 -13.88
C THR A 70 -14.42 -12.89 -13.97
N GLN A 71 -13.85 -13.43 -15.05
CA GLN A 71 -13.69 -14.87 -15.25
C GLN A 71 -12.75 -15.51 -14.22
N TYR A 72 -11.56 -14.94 -14.01
CA TYR A 72 -10.61 -15.51 -13.03
C TYR A 72 -11.10 -15.34 -11.58
N SER A 73 -11.81 -14.24 -11.29
CA SER A 73 -12.47 -14.07 -9.99
C SER A 73 -13.59 -15.10 -9.78
N TYR A 74 -14.30 -15.46 -10.85
CA TYR A 74 -15.36 -16.47 -10.81
C TYR A 74 -14.79 -17.88 -10.60
N GLN A 75 -13.73 -18.25 -11.31
CA GLN A 75 -13.01 -19.52 -11.10
C GLN A 75 -12.52 -19.65 -9.66
N TYR A 76 -11.96 -18.59 -9.10
CA TYR A 76 -11.56 -18.58 -7.69
C TYR A 76 -12.75 -18.76 -6.75
N TYR A 77 -13.87 -18.08 -7.04
CA TYR A 77 -15.10 -18.18 -6.26
C TYR A 77 -15.72 -19.59 -6.26
N ILE A 78 -15.72 -20.30 -7.39
CA ILE A 78 -16.32 -21.65 -7.49
C ILE A 78 -15.39 -22.78 -7.01
N GLY A 79 -14.14 -22.46 -6.67
CA GLY A 79 -13.18 -23.42 -6.13
C GLY A 79 -12.27 -24.08 -7.17
N ASP A 80 -12.23 -23.58 -8.40
CA ASP A 80 -11.27 -24.04 -9.43
C ASP A 80 -9.82 -23.58 -9.12
N GLY A 81 -9.66 -22.71 -8.12
CA GLY A 81 -8.38 -22.14 -7.71
C GLY A 81 -8.11 -20.78 -8.34
N TYR A 82 -7.01 -20.16 -7.91
CA TYR A 82 -6.49 -18.93 -8.49
C TYR A 82 -4.99 -19.08 -8.71
N GLU A 83 -4.55 -18.94 -9.96
CA GLU A 83 -3.14 -18.91 -10.33
C GLU A 83 -2.78 -17.49 -10.76
N HIS A 84 -1.83 -16.88 -10.06
CA HIS A 84 -1.35 -15.56 -10.42
C HIS A 84 -0.53 -15.63 -11.71
N THR A 85 -0.90 -14.81 -12.68
CA THR A 85 -0.11 -14.56 -13.88
C THR A 85 0.31 -13.09 -13.93
N PRO A 86 1.61 -12.78 -14.16
CA PRO A 86 2.08 -11.40 -14.29
C PRO A 86 1.39 -10.61 -15.41
N LEU A 87 0.78 -11.29 -16.39
CA LEU A 87 0.01 -10.66 -17.46
C LEU A 87 -1.23 -9.92 -16.92
N MET A 88 -1.77 -10.34 -15.77
CA MET A 88 -3.05 -9.89 -15.22
C MET A 88 -2.91 -8.92 -14.03
N HIS A 89 -1.72 -8.36 -13.84
CA HIS A 89 -1.38 -7.53 -12.69
C HIS A 89 -1.52 -8.29 -11.35
N GLY A 90 -1.55 -7.56 -10.24
CA GLY A 90 -1.57 -8.13 -8.90
C GLY A 90 -2.88 -8.84 -8.53
N PRO A 91 -2.82 -9.78 -7.55
CA PRO A 91 -3.92 -10.66 -7.18
C PRO A 91 -5.10 -9.97 -6.46
N PHE A 92 -4.90 -8.76 -5.92
CA PHE A 92 -5.88 -8.12 -5.02
C PHE A 92 -7.27 -7.97 -5.65
N LEU A 93 -7.34 -7.53 -6.91
CA LEU A 93 -8.60 -7.33 -7.61
C LEU A 93 -9.41 -8.65 -7.68
N PHE A 94 -8.75 -9.75 -8.00
CA PHE A 94 -9.39 -11.05 -8.16
C PHE A 94 -9.96 -11.57 -6.84
N HIS A 95 -9.20 -11.41 -5.75
CA HIS A 95 -9.63 -11.80 -4.42
C HIS A 95 -10.78 -10.92 -3.92
N ALA A 96 -10.70 -9.60 -4.12
CA ALA A 96 -11.76 -8.68 -3.72
C ALA A 96 -13.08 -8.95 -4.49
N THR A 97 -12.97 -9.29 -5.77
CA THR A 97 -14.12 -9.59 -6.63
C THR A 97 -14.72 -10.96 -6.29
N ALA A 98 -13.91 -11.99 -6.09
CA ALA A 98 -14.38 -13.30 -5.63
C ALA A 98 -15.04 -13.21 -4.25
N PHE A 99 -14.49 -12.41 -3.34
CA PHE A 99 -15.12 -12.12 -2.05
C PHE A 99 -16.48 -11.44 -2.23
N SER A 100 -16.63 -10.52 -3.19
CA SER A 100 -17.92 -9.93 -3.53
C SER A 100 -18.90 -10.99 -4.03
N TYR A 101 -18.48 -11.88 -4.94
CA TYR A 101 -19.32 -12.98 -5.42
C TYR A 101 -19.79 -13.89 -4.28
N TRP A 102 -18.88 -14.24 -3.36
CA TRP A 102 -19.21 -15.01 -2.17
C TRP A 102 -20.18 -14.29 -1.23
N LEU A 103 -19.96 -13.00 -0.98
CA LEU A 103 -20.78 -12.20 -0.08
C LEU A 103 -22.23 -12.07 -0.57
N PHE A 104 -22.42 -11.95 -1.88
CA PHE A 104 -23.76 -11.84 -2.50
C PHE A 104 -24.31 -13.17 -3.02
N GLY A 105 -23.55 -14.27 -2.92
CA GLY A 105 -23.92 -15.59 -3.42
C GLY A 105 -24.13 -15.67 -4.94
N ALA A 106 -23.62 -14.69 -5.70
CA ALA A 106 -23.87 -14.58 -7.13
C ALA A 106 -22.72 -13.87 -7.85
N ALA A 107 -22.28 -14.46 -8.96
CA ALA A 107 -21.38 -13.82 -9.91
C ALA A 107 -22.21 -13.22 -11.07
N ASN A 108 -22.33 -11.90 -11.09
CA ASN A 108 -23.04 -11.15 -12.11
C ASN A 108 -22.42 -9.76 -12.30
N ASP A 109 -22.95 -9.01 -13.26
CA ASP A 109 -22.38 -7.73 -13.66
C ASP A 109 -22.35 -6.68 -12.54
N PHE A 110 -23.33 -6.74 -11.63
CA PHE A 110 -23.39 -5.87 -10.48
C PHE A 110 -22.36 -6.28 -9.43
N THR A 111 -22.37 -7.54 -8.98
CA THR A 111 -21.51 -8.02 -7.89
C THR A 111 -20.03 -7.95 -8.24
N ALA A 112 -19.68 -8.08 -9.53
CA ALA A 112 -18.32 -7.90 -10.04
C ALA A 112 -17.78 -6.48 -9.80
N ARG A 113 -18.65 -5.46 -9.86
CA ARG A 113 -18.25 -4.05 -9.78
C ARG A 113 -18.46 -3.45 -8.40
N VAL A 114 -19.07 -4.16 -7.45
CA VAL A 114 -19.27 -3.67 -6.07
C VAL A 114 -17.94 -3.24 -5.43
N PRO A 115 -16.83 -4.01 -5.50
CA PRO A 115 -15.58 -3.60 -4.87
C PRO A 115 -15.04 -2.27 -5.40
N VAL A 116 -15.03 -2.08 -6.72
CA VAL A 116 -14.56 -0.83 -7.35
C VAL A 116 -15.50 0.35 -7.05
N ALA A 117 -16.81 0.10 -6.97
CA ALA A 117 -17.80 1.12 -6.62
C ALA A 117 -17.66 1.58 -5.16
N LEU A 118 -17.46 0.64 -4.22
CA LEU A 118 -17.22 0.96 -2.81
C LEU A 118 -15.95 1.80 -2.63
N LEU A 119 -14.86 1.40 -3.29
CA LEU A 119 -13.62 2.18 -3.28
C LEU A 119 -13.78 3.54 -3.95
N GLY A 120 -14.58 3.63 -5.01
CA GLY A 120 -14.95 4.90 -5.64
C GLY A 120 -15.68 5.85 -4.69
N VAL A 121 -16.60 5.34 -3.87
CA VAL A 121 -17.27 6.12 -2.82
C VAL A 121 -16.27 6.54 -1.74
N LEU A 122 -15.41 5.62 -1.30
CA LEU A 122 -14.36 5.92 -0.32
C LEU A 122 -13.42 7.02 -0.84
N LEU A 123 -13.08 7.02 -2.13
CA LEU A 123 -12.20 8.02 -2.73
C LEU A 123 -12.78 9.43 -2.59
N VAL A 124 -14.10 9.60 -2.74
CA VAL A 124 -14.77 10.90 -2.54
C VAL A 124 -14.61 11.40 -1.11
N PHE A 125 -14.54 10.50 -0.14
CA PHE A 125 -14.37 10.84 1.28
C PHE A 125 -12.91 11.10 1.68
N ILE A 126 -11.93 10.50 0.99
CA ILE A 126 -10.50 10.58 1.32
C ILE A 126 -9.98 12.01 1.59
N PRO A 127 -10.36 13.06 0.83
CA PRO A 127 -9.89 14.43 1.09
C PRO A 127 -10.21 14.95 2.50
N TYR A 128 -11.21 14.39 3.20
CA TYR A 128 -11.48 14.68 4.61
C TYR A 128 -10.23 14.53 5.49
N PHE A 129 -9.41 13.50 5.25
CA PHE A 129 -8.18 13.27 6.00
C PHE A 129 -7.10 14.31 5.71
N LEU A 130 -7.20 15.03 4.59
CA LEU A 130 -6.26 16.07 4.19
C LEU A 130 -6.67 17.47 4.65
N ARG A 131 -7.81 17.64 5.34
CA ARG A 131 -8.32 18.95 5.77
C ARG A 131 -7.37 19.76 6.64
N ASP A 132 -6.51 19.08 7.40
CA ASP A 132 -5.50 19.73 8.25
C ASP A 132 -4.34 20.34 7.42
N TRP A 133 -4.26 20.01 6.14
CA TRP A 133 -3.22 20.45 5.21
C TRP A 133 -3.74 21.46 4.19
N ILE A 134 -4.83 21.13 3.49
CA ILE A 134 -5.45 22.00 2.46
C ILE A 134 -6.60 22.87 2.99
N GLY A 135 -6.89 22.79 4.29
CA GLY A 135 -8.00 23.46 4.94
C GLY A 135 -9.35 22.75 4.73
N ARG A 136 -10.32 23.03 5.61
CA ARG A 136 -11.67 22.44 5.57
C ARG A 136 -12.40 22.70 4.25
N LYS A 137 -12.37 23.95 3.79
CA LYS A 137 -13.00 24.35 2.51
C LYS A 137 -12.30 23.68 1.31
N GLY A 138 -10.96 23.61 1.32
CA GLY A 138 -10.19 22.96 0.26
C GLY A 138 -10.47 21.47 0.19
N ALA A 139 -10.57 20.80 1.34
CA ALA A 139 -10.92 19.38 1.40
C ALA A 139 -12.36 19.10 0.91
N LEU A 140 -13.33 19.94 1.28
CA LEU A 140 -14.69 19.85 0.76
C LEU A 140 -14.72 20.05 -0.76
N PHE A 141 -13.99 21.05 -1.27
CA PHE A 141 -13.91 21.31 -2.69
C PHE A 141 -13.25 20.14 -3.46
N ALA A 142 -12.18 19.55 -2.92
CA ALA A 142 -11.54 18.37 -3.50
C ALA A 142 -12.50 17.16 -3.53
N SER A 143 -13.22 16.90 -2.44
CA SER A 143 -14.27 15.86 -2.40
C SER A 143 -15.37 16.12 -3.42
N PHE A 144 -15.81 17.36 -3.57
CA PHE A 144 -16.79 17.74 -4.60
C PHE A 144 -16.26 17.49 -6.02
N LEU A 145 -15.00 17.86 -6.31
CA LEU A 145 -14.38 17.58 -7.61
C LEU A 145 -14.27 16.07 -7.88
N PHE A 146 -13.93 15.27 -6.87
CA PHE A 146 -13.92 13.81 -6.99
C PHE A 146 -15.32 13.24 -7.18
N LEU A 147 -16.33 13.84 -6.55
CA LEU A 147 -17.72 13.44 -6.69
C LEU A 147 -18.20 13.57 -8.15
N ILE A 148 -17.91 14.70 -8.80
CA ILE A 148 -18.41 15.04 -10.15
C ILE A 148 -17.48 14.63 -11.29
N SER A 149 -16.25 14.18 -10.99
CA SER A 149 -15.27 13.84 -12.00
C SER A 149 -15.75 12.67 -12.87
N PRO A 150 -15.87 12.84 -14.20
CA PRO A 150 -16.29 11.76 -15.09
C PRO A 150 -15.25 10.63 -15.13
N TYR A 151 -13.96 10.97 -15.02
CA TYR A 151 -12.87 10.00 -14.99
C TYR A 151 -12.96 9.11 -13.75
N ILE A 152 -13.09 9.71 -12.55
CA ILE A 152 -13.19 8.94 -11.31
C ILE A 152 -14.47 8.10 -11.31
N THR A 153 -15.59 8.67 -11.78
CA THR A 153 -16.86 7.93 -11.87
C THR A 153 -16.76 6.72 -12.80
N TYR A 154 -16.09 6.86 -13.95
CA TYR A 154 -15.84 5.76 -14.88
C TYR A 154 -15.02 4.64 -14.23
N TYR A 155 -13.85 4.95 -13.67
CA TYR A 155 -12.98 3.94 -13.04
C TYR A 155 -13.53 3.36 -11.73
N SER A 156 -14.49 4.04 -11.10
CA SER A 156 -15.24 3.52 -9.95
C SER A 156 -16.35 2.55 -10.37
N ARG A 157 -16.66 2.42 -11.65
CA ARG A 157 -17.72 1.56 -12.20
C ARG A 157 -17.20 0.57 -13.25
N TYR A 158 -15.88 0.40 -13.31
CA TYR A 158 -15.20 -0.45 -14.27
C TYR A 158 -14.23 -1.36 -13.51
N ILE A 159 -14.36 -2.68 -13.64
CA ILE A 159 -13.53 -3.62 -12.87
C ILE A 159 -12.09 -3.64 -13.41
N ARG A 160 -11.28 -2.73 -12.86
CA ARG A 160 -9.85 -2.58 -13.12
C ARG A 160 -9.08 -2.17 -11.88
N HIS A 161 -7.78 -2.39 -11.93
CA HIS A 161 -6.84 -2.13 -10.82
C HIS A 161 -6.65 -0.65 -10.46
N ASP A 162 -7.07 0.31 -11.30
CA ASP A 162 -6.72 1.72 -11.13
C ASP A 162 -7.33 2.33 -9.87
N ILE A 163 -8.61 2.09 -9.59
CA ILE A 163 -9.27 2.68 -8.41
C ILE A 163 -8.66 2.16 -7.10
N TYR A 164 -8.25 0.89 -7.08
CA TYR A 164 -7.55 0.28 -5.95
C TYR A 164 -6.22 1.00 -5.72
N ILE A 165 -5.39 1.12 -6.77
CA ILE A 165 -4.10 1.82 -6.69
C ILE A 165 -4.25 3.26 -6.22
N ILE A 166 -5.26 3.99 -6.72
CA ILE A 166 -5.51 5.38 -6.32
C ILE A 166 -5.79 5.46 -4.81
N ILE A 167 -6.67 4.60 -4.28
CA ILE A 167 -6.96 4.57 -2.84
C ILE A 167 -5.71 4.22 -2.02
N TRP A 168 -4.97 3.18 -2.40
CA TRP A 168 -3.78 2.76 -1.67
C TRP A 168 -2.70 3.85 -1.67
N ALA A 169 -2.47 4.50 -2.81
CA ALA A 169 -1.55 5.62 -2.91
C ALA A 169 -1.98 6.80 -2.03
N MET A 170 -3.28 7.12 -1.98
CA MET A 170 -3.79 8.16 -1.09
C MET A 170 -3.60 7.81 0.39
N ILE A 171 -3.81 6.54 0.78
CA ILE A 171 -3.54 6.08 2.15
C ILE A 171 -2.06 6.24 2.49
N VAL A 172 -1.15 5.89 1.56
CA VAL A 172 0.30 6.07 1.74
C VAL A 172 0.65 7.55 1.93
N VAL A 173 0.12 8.44 1.09
CA VAL A 173 0.34 9.90 1.21
C VAL A 173 -0.17 10.44 2.55
N ILE A 174 -1.37 10.05 2.95
CA ILE A 174 -1.96 10.44 4.25
C ILE A 174 -1.08 9.92 5.39
N ALA A 175 -0.70 8.65 5.35
CA ALA A 175 0.13 8.00 6.37
C ALA A 175 1.49 8.70 6.52
N MET A 176 2.17 8.99 5.40
CA MET A 176 3.42 9.76 5.39
C MET A 176 3.24 11.10 6.08
N TRP A 177 2.23 11.86 5.67
CA TRP A 177 1.98 13.19 6.22
C TRP A 177 1.71 13.18 7.73
N TYR A 178 0.78 12.33 8.16
CA TYR A 178 0.42 12.24 9.57
C TYR A 178 1.55 11.69 10.44
N TYR A 179 2.30 10.71 9.94
CA TYR A 179 3.49 10.23 10.64
C TYR A 179 4.53 11.34 10.82
N MET A 180 4.75 12.16 9.79
CA MET A 180 5.71 13.25 9.85
C MET A 180 5.36 14.30 10.91
N ARG A 181 4.06 14.57 11.10
CA ARG A 181 3.56 15.56 12.06
C ARG A 181 3.42 15.02 13.49
N GLN A 182 2.84 13.83 13.63
CA GLN A 182 2.45 13.30 14.94
C GLN A 182 3.42 12.25 15.48
N ARG A 183 4.25 11.65 14.61
CA ARG A 183 5.24 10.60 14.95
C ARG A 183 4.64 9.40 15.69
N GLN A 184 3.36 9.10 15.44
CA GLN A 184 2.67 7.95 16.03
C GLN A 184 2.82 6.70 15.15
N GLU A 185 3.11 5.56 15.77
CA GLU A 185 3.36 4.28 15.09
C GLU A 185 2.18 3.80 14.25
N LYS A 186 0.94 4.15 14.62
CA LYS A 186 -0.26 3.77 13.85
C LYS A 186 -0.18 4.18 12.37
N TYR A 187 0.48 5.30 12.08
CA TYR A 187 0.65 5.78 10.71
C TYR A 187 1.71 5.00 9.94
N LEU A 188 2.68 4.36 10.62
CA LEU A 188 3.58 3.42 9.96
C LEU A 188 2.83 2.17 9.52
N TYR A 189 1.87 1.67 10.31
CA TYR A 189 1.02 0.55 9.89
C TYR A 189 0.16 0.92 8.67
N TRP A 190 -0.40 2.13 8.64
CA TRP A 190 -1.15 2.61 7.47
C TRP A 190 -0.26 2.70 6.23
N PHE A 191 0.97 3.20 6.40
CA PHE A 191 1.96 3.27 5.33
C PHE A 191 2.32 1.87 4.81
N ALA A 192 2.68 0.95 5.71
CA ALA A 192 3.04 -0.42 5.37
C ALA A 192 1.89 -1.16 4.68
N ALA A 193 0.67 -1.04 5.21
CA ALA A 193 -0.52 -1.64 4.62
C ALA A 193 -0.81 -1.07 3.22
N GLY A 194 -0.75 0.26 3.06
CA GLY A 194 -0.94 0.91 1.76
C GLY A 194 0.10 0.46 0.73
N VAL A 195 1.37 0.39 1.11
CA VAL A 195 2.45 -0.09 0.23
C VAL A 195 2.27 -1.55 -0.14
N ALA A 196 1.98 -2.43 0.83
CA ALA A 196 1.71 -3.84 0.57
C ALA A 196 0.52 -4.02 -0.40
N LEU A 197 -0.57 -3.30 -0.17
CA LEU A 197 -1.75 -3.35 -1.05
C LEU A 197 -1.46 -2.80 -2.45
N MET A 198 -0.62 -1.78 -2.60
CA MET A 198 -0.16 -1.33 -3.93
C MET A 198 0.57 -2.46 -4.67
N PHE A 199 1.52 -3.13 -4.00
CA PHE A 199 2.26 -4.26 -4.60
C PHE A 199 1.34 -5.44 -4.94
N CYS A 200 0.34 -5.74 -4.12
CA CYS A 200 -0.65 -6.77 -4.42
C CYS A 200 -1.64 -6.38 -5.53
N THR A 201 -1.63 -5.13 -5.99
CA THR A 201 -2.61 -4.63 -6.96
C THR A 201 -2.01 -4.45 -8.36
N LYS A 202 -0.92 -3.70 -8.50
CA LYS A 202 -0.37 -3.36 -9.82
C LYS A 202 1.09 -2.93 -9.73
N GLU A 203 1.82 -3.13 -10.80
CA GLU A 203 3.24 -2.90 -11.01
C GLU A 203 3.55 -1.40 -11.08
N VAL A 204 2.52 -0.58 -11.35
CA VAL A 204 2.60 0.88 -11.17
C VAL A 204 2.99 1.25 -9.73
N SER A 205 2.83 0.33 -8.76
CA SER A 205 3.38 0.44 -7.40
C SER A 205 4.86 0.80 -7.38
N PHE A 206 5.70 0.27 -8.29
CA PHE A 206 7.13 0.62 -8.35
C PHE A 206 7.34 2.11 -8.64
N ILE A 207 6.50 2.70 -9.49
CA ILE A 207 6.56 4.13 -9.83
C ILE A 207 6.13 4.96 -8.61
N TYR A 208 5.05 4.59 -7.93
CA TYR A 208 4.62 5.28 -6.71
C TYR A 208 5.67 5.19 -5.60
N VAL A 209 6.29 4.01 -5.43
CA VAL A 209 7.39 3.83 -4.47
C VAL A 209 8.59 4.69 -4.84
N ALA A 210 8.92 4.83 -6.13
CA ALA A 210 9.98 5.74 -6.56
C ALA A 210 9.63 7.21 -6.26
N ILE A 211 8.40 7.64 -6.51
CA ILE A 211 7.94 9.01 -6.23
C ILE A 211 7.96 9.31 -4.73
N PHE A 212 7.31 8.47 -3.92
CA PHE A 212 7.23 8.68 -2.47
C PHE A 212 8.56 8.43 -1.78
N GLY A 213 9.29 7.41 -2.22
CA GLY A 213 10.62 7.05 -1.73
C GLY A 213 11.64 8.15 -2.02
N SER A 214 11.68 8.70 -3.23
CA SER A 214 12.59 9.82 -3.56
C SER A 214 12.29 11.06 -2.71
N PHE A 215 11.01 11.38 -2.48
CA PHE A 215 10.63 12.44 -1.54
C PHE A 215 11.15 12.17 -0.11
N LEU A 216 11.00 10.95 0.40
CA LEU A 216 11.48 10.58 1.74
C LEU A 216 13.01 10.60 1.84
N VAL A 217 13.72 10.10 0.82
CA VAL A 217 15.18 10.13 0.73
C VAL A 217 15.68 11.57 0.67
N MET A 218 15.07 12.42 -0.15
CA MET A 218 15.41 13.84 -0.22
C MET A 218 15.18 14.53 1.12
N ARG A 219 14.05 14.26 1.78
CA ARG A 219 13.76 14.81 3.11
C ARG A 219 14.77 14.32 4.15
N LEU A 220 15.13 13.04 4.14
CA LEU A 220 16.17 12.49 5.00
C LEU A 220 17.52 13.15 4.74
N ALA A 221 17.88 13.35 3.46
CA ALA A 221 19.10 14.02 3.08
C ALA A 221 19.14 15.47 3.61
N VAL A 222 18.04 16.22 3.52
CA VAL A 222 17.95 17.56 4.12
C VAL A 222 18.13 17.51 5.63
N LEU A 223 17.45 16.58 6.33
CA LEU A 223 17.56 16.44 7.79
C LEU A 223 18.99 16.09 8.23
N LEU A 224 19.63 15.16 7.52
CA LEU A 224 21.02 14.80 7.74
C LEU A 224 21.94 15.99 7.46
N TRP A 225 21.75 16.68 6.33
CA TRP A 225 22.55 17.86 5.97
C TRP A 225 22.42 19.01 6.97
N THR A 226 21.31 19.11 7.71
CA THR A 226 21.12 20.10 8.77
C THR A 226 21.66 19.65 10.14
N SER A 227 22.03 18.39 10.30
CA SER A 227 22.55 17.85 11.57
C SER A 227 24.04 18.13 11.73
N ASP A 228 24.43 18.71 12.86
CA ASP A 228 25.82 19.07 13.15
C ASP A 228 26.73 17.83 13.17
N TRP A 229 26.30 16.74 13.81
CA TRP A 229 27.03 15.47 13.78
C TRP A 229 27.28 15.02 12.33
N PHE A 230 26.25 15.02 11.49
CA PHE A 230 26.41 14.49 10.14
C PHE A 230 27.40 15.31 9.32
N ARG A 231 27.42 16.64 9.49
CA ARG A 231 28.43 17.52 8.88
C ARG A 231 29.85 17.21 9.36
N ASP A 232 30.01 16.91 10.65
CA ASP A 232 31.30 16.54 11.24
C ASP A 232 31.77 15.13 10.85
N ALA A 233 30.82 14.22 10.60
CA ALA A 233 31.09 12.85 10.18
C ALA A 233 31.34 12.74 8.67
N LEU A 234 30.74 13.60 7.85
CA LEU A 234 30.84 13.59 6.39
C LEU A 234 32.28 13.49 5.85
N PRO A 235 33.24 14.33 6.29
CA PRO A 235 34.62 14.25 5.81
C PRO A 235 35.33 12.95 6.23
N LYS A 236 34.96 12.34 7.36
CA LYS A 236 35.51 11.05 7.81
C LYS A 236 34.96 9.89 6.97
N LEU A 237 33.69 10.00 6.57
CA LEU A 237 33.01 9.01 5.74
C LEU A 237 33.48 9.08 4.28
N SER A 238 33.72 10.28 3.76
CA SER A 238 34.31 10.46 2.42
C SER A 238 35.75 9.96 2.37
N GLN A 239 36.55 10.17 3.42
CA GLN A 239 37.88 9.55 3.56
C GLN A 239 37.79 8.02 3.54
N ALA A 240 36.87 7.42 4.31
CA ALA A 240 36.66 5.97 4.29
C ALA A 240 36.20 5.45 2.92
N ALA A 241 35.31 6.17 2.23
CA ALA A 241 34.85 5.81 0.89
C ALA A 241 35.96 5.93 -0.17
N ILE A 242 36.80 6.96 -0.09
CA ILE A 242 37.99 7.11 -0.94
C ILE A 242 38.98 5.96 -0.68
N LEU A 243 39.25 5.64 0.58
CA LEU A 243 40.14 4.53 0.94
C LEU A 243 39.59 3.19 0.45
N LEU A 244 38.28 2.95 0.57
CA LEU A 244 37.62 1.77 0.03
C LEU A 244 37.69 1.73 -1.51
N GLY A 245 37.45 2.86 -2.17
CA GLY A 245 37.59 3.00 -3.62
C GLY A 245 39.00 2.69 -4.10
N VAL A 246 40.02 3.24 -3.44
CA VAL A 246 41.44 2.94 -3.70
C VAL A 246 41.74 1.47 -3.45
N ALA A 247 41.22 0.87 -2.38
CA ALA A 247 41.42 -0.54 -2.08
C ALA A 247 40.81 -1.45 -3.17
N ILE A 248 39.59 -1.14 -3.64
CA ILE A 248 38.95 -1.86 -4.75
C ILE A 248 39.76 -1.71 -6.04
N LEU A 249 40.27 -0.50 -6.32
CA LEU A 249 41.08 -0.23 -7.51
C LEU A 249 42.41 -1.00 -7.48
N LEU A 250 43.07 -1.05 -6.32
CA LEU A 250 44.31 -1.82 -6.11
C LEU A 250 44.06 -3.32 -6.20
N LEU A 251 42.97 -3.82 -5.63
CA LEU A 251 42.56 -5.23 -5.77
C LEU A 251 42.26 -5.56 -7.23
N GLY A 252 41.51 -4.70 -7.93
CA GLY A 252 41.22 -4.85 -9.35
C GLY A 252 42.47 -4.83 -10.23
N ALA A 253 43.42 -3.93 -9.97
CA ALA A 253 44.70 -3.89 -10.65
C ALA A 253 45.55 -5.13 -10.36
N GLY A 254 45.54 -5.64 -9.13
CA GLY A 254 46.23 -6.88 -8.76
C GLY A 254 45.66 -8.12 -9.45
N PHE A 255 44.32 -8.24 -9.52
CA PHE A 255 43.65 -9.30 -10.26
C PHE A 255 43.88 -9.18 -11.78
N GLY A 256 43.79 -7.97 -12.33
CA GLY A 256 44.08 -7.70 -13.73
C GLY A 256 45.52 -8.02 -14.11
N GLY A 257 46.49 -7.66 -13.27
CA GLY A 257 47.89 -8.01 -13.42
C GLY A 257 48.12 -9.52 -13.45
N LYS A 258 47.54 -10.26 -12.49
CA LYS A 258 47.59 -11.74 -12.51
C LYS A 258 46.98 -12.34 -13.78
N TYR A 259 45.89 -11.77 -14.28
CA TYR A 259 45.25 -12.24 -15.51
C TYR A 259 46.12 -12.00 -16.74
N ILE A 260 46.80 -10.84 -16.82
CA ILE A 260 47.70 -10.50 -17.93
C ILE A 260 48.97 -11.34 -17.88
N THR A 261 49.64 -11.43 -16.73
CA THR A 261 50.85 -12.25 -16.56
C THR A 261 50.55 -13.74 -16.74
N GLY A 262 49.39 -14.22 -16.25
CA GLY A 262 48.93 -15.59 -16.50
C GLY A 262 48.69 -15.87 -17.98
N ARG A 263 48.24 -14.87 -18.75
CA ARG A 263 48.06 -14.96 -20.20
C ARG A 263 49.40 -14.94 -20.96
N GLU A 264 50.38 -14.16 -20.52
CA GLU A 264 51.74 -14.17 -21.09
C GLU A 264 52.43 -15.51 -20.84
N VAL A 265 52.34 -16.06 -19.61
CA VAL A 265 52.87 -17.39 -19.26
C VAL A 265 52.15 -18.49 -20.04
N ALA A 266 50.83 -18.41 -20.23
CA ALA A 266 50.09 -19.33 -21.08
C ALA A 266 50.44 -19.20 -22.58
N SER A 267 50.80 -18.00 -23.05
CA SER A 267 51.22 -17.78 -24.46
C SER A 267 52.63 -18.28 -24.77
N GLN A 268 53.49 -18.41 -23.75
CA GLN A 268 54.83 -18.99 -23.87
C GLN A 268 54.86 -20.50 -23.67
N ALA A 269 53.77 -21.11 -23.20
CA ALA A 269 53.62 -22.56 -23.18
C ALA A 269 53.43 -23.07 -24.61
N VAL A 270 54.41 -23.81 -25.13
CA VAL A 270 54.35 -24.46 -26.45
C VAL A 270 53.12 -25.37 -26.49
N PRO A 271 52.18 -25.18 -27.44
CA PRO A 271 51.03 -26.06 -27.55
C PRO A 271 51.51 -27.43 -28.02
N THR A 272 51.28 -28.46 -27.21
CA THR A 272 51.35 -29.85 -27.69
C THR A 272 50.09 -30.09 -28.50
N GLU A 273 50.24 -30.26 -29.82
CA GLU A 273 49.14 -30.64 -30.70
C GLU A 273 48.45 -31.91 -30.16
N SER A 274 47.17 -31.79 -29.84
CA SER A 274 46.26 -32.93 -29.87
C SER A 274 45.13 -32.58 -30.83
N SER A 275 45.12 -33.32 -31.92
CA SER A 275 44.17 -33.26 -33.02
C SER A 275 42.77 -33.69 -32.57
N SER A 276 41.81 -32.78 -32.61
CA SER A 276 40.42 -33.03 -33.03
C SER A 276 39.74 -31.65 -33.10
N GLY A 277 39.26 -31.15 -34.23
CA GLY A 277 38.46 -31.84 -35.24
C GLY A 277 37.03 -31.32 -35.08
N PHE A 278 36.60 -30.49 -36.01
CA PHE A 278 35.35 -29.72 -36.08
C PHE A 278 34.06 -30.60 -36.20
N ALA A 279 33.95 -31.70 -35.46
CA ALA A 279 32.79 -32.60 -35.54
C ALA A 279 32.26 -32.98 -34.15
N ALA A 280 30.99 -32.64 -33.88
CA ALA A 280 30.24 -33.10 -32.73
C ALA A 280 30.03 -34.63 -32.79
N ASN A 281 30.21 -35.33 -31.67
CA ASN A 281 30.02 -36.78 -31.58
C ASN A 281 28.52 -37.12 -31.40
N PRO A 282 27.86 -37.82 -32.35
CA PRO A 282 26.44 -38.16 -32.27
C PRO A 282 26.11 -39.32 -31.32
N ASN A 283 27.11 -39.91 -30.64
CA ASN A 283 26.97 -41.14 -29.84
C ASN A 283 27.13 -40.91 -28.33
N GLU A 284 26.94 -39.68 -27.83
CA GLU A 284 26.88 -39.46 -26.38
C GLU A 284 25.54 -40.00 -25.85
N ALA A 285 25.58 -41.27 -25.40
CA ALA A 285 24.41 -42.02 -24.97
C ALA A 285 23.75 -41.40 -23.74
N GLN A 286 22.45 -41.08 -23.85
CA GLN A 286 21.59 -40.75 -22.72
C GLN A 286 21.35 -42.01 -21.86
N PRO A 287 21.39 -41.92 -20.52
CA PRO A 287 21.02 -43.05 -19.67
C PRO A 287 19.51 -43.35 -19.76
N ALA A 288 19.21 -44.64 -19.92
CA ALA A 288 17.89 -45.21 -20.22
C ALA A 288 16.90 -45.12 -19.04
N ALA A 289 15.61 -45.01 -19.39
CA ALA A 289 14.50 -45.19 -18.46
C ALA A 289 14.19 -46.69 -18.30
N ASP A 290 14.37 -47.23 -17.09
CA ASP A 290 13.86 -48.55 -16.73
C ASP A 290 12.45 -48.43 -16.14
N THR A 291 11.50 -49.08 -16.82
CA THR A 291 10.16 -49.39 -16.32
C THR A 291 10.14 -50.88 -15.96
N GLY A 292 9.73 -51.17 -14.73
CA GLY A 292 9.26 -52.49 -14.30
C GLY A 292 7.79 -52.40 -13.95
#